data_AF-A0A957V4B8-F1
#
_entry.id   AF-A0A957V4B8-F1
#
_cell.length_a   1.000
_cell.length_b   1.000
_cell.length_c   1.000
_cell.angle_alpha   90.00
_cell.angle_beta   90.00
_cell.angle_gamma   90.00
#
_symmetry.space_group_name_H-M   'P 1'
#
loop_
_entity.id
_entity.type
_entity.pdbx_description
1 polymer ?
#
loop_
_entity_poly.entity_id
_entity_poly.type
_entity_poly.pdbx_seq_one_letter_code
_entity_poly.pdbx_strand_id
1 'polypeptide(L)'
;AQGRFAVTLFESAANLGGLAAGFKGRPEWEWPLEHYYHHLFLSDRAMLGLLDEIGFAHALKSYRPNTAIHTQGKNYPLDSVTRV
;
A
#
# COMPACT_ATOMS: atom_id res chain seq x y z
N ALA A 1 2.23 25.13 7.74
CA ALA A 1 3.28 26.11 8.09
C ALA A 1 4.33 26.10 6.98
N GLN A 2 4.55 27.23 6.31
CA GLN A 2 5.61 27.36 5.29
C GLN A 2 6.93 27.60 6.01
N GLY A 3 7.93 26.76 5.74
CA GLY A 3 9.09 26.53 6.60
C GLY A 3 10.18 27.61 6.57
N ARG A 4 10.86 27.74 7.73
CA ARG A 4 12.01 28.63 8.04
C ARG A 4 13.30 28.30 7.26
N PHE A 5 13.33 27.18 6.55
CA PHE A 5 14.51 26.69 5.83
C PHE A 5 14.16 26.38 4.38
N ALA A 6 15.10 26.70 3.48
CA ALA A 6 15.04 26.26 2.10
C ALA A 6 15.48 24.80 2.02
N VAL A 7 14.63 23.94 1.45
CA VAL A 7 14.88 22.51 1.28
C VAL A 7 14.87 22.19 -0.22
N THR A 8 15.88 21.47 -0.70
CA THR A 8 15.96 20.98 -2.09
C THR A 8 15.97 19.46 -2.08
N LEU A 9 15.09 18.83 -2.86
CA LEU A 9 15.01 17.38 -3.04
C LEU A 9 15.58 17.02 -4.42
N PHE A 10 16.44 16.01 -4.48
CA PHE A 10 16.99 15.49 -5.72
C PHE A 10 16.45 14.07 -5.95
N GLU A 11 15.86 13.85 -7.12
CA GLU A 11 15.40 12.54 -7.58
C GLU A 11 16.03 12.28 -8.96
N SER A 12 16.53 11.07 -9.16
CA SER A 12 17.15 10.64 -10.41
C SER A 12 16.13 10.13 -11.42
N ALA A 13 15.02 9.56 -10.94
CA ALA A 13 13.95 9.04 -11.76
C ALA A 13 13.09 10.17 -12.36
N ALA A 14 12.42 9.85 -13.46
CA ALA A 14 11.50 10.79 -14.12
C ALA A 14 10.23 11.05 -13.30
N ASN A 15 9.95 10.25 -12.26
CA ASN A 15 8.76 10.35 -11.42
C ASN A 15 9.14 10.18 -9.95
N LEU A 16 8.34 10.78 -9.07
CA LEU A 16 8.44 10.59 -7.62
C LEU A 16 7.88 9.23 -7.18
N GLY A 17 8.18 8.85 -5.94
CA GLY A 17 7.55 7.73 -5.25
C GLY A 17 8.44 6.50 -5.09
N GLY A 18 9.51 6.36 -5.90
CA GLY A 18 10.46 5.26 -5.77
C GLY A 18 9.76 3.89 -5.78
N LEU A 19 9.96 3.09 -4.74
CA LEU A 19 9.29 1.79 -4.60
C LEU A 19 7.78 1.92 -4.43
N ALA A 20 7.27 3.02 -3.86
CA ALA A 20 5.84 3.28 -3.66
C ALA A 20 5.13 3.80 -4.92
N ALA A 21 5.80 3.82 -6.07
CA ALA A 21 5.19 4.25 -7.32
C ALA A 21 4.36 3.14 -7.97
N GLY A 22 3.38 3.56 -8.78
CA GLY A 22 2.54 2.70 -9.61
C GLY A 22 2.20 3.34 -10.94
N PHE A 23 1.43 2.65 -11.76
CA PHE A 23 0.99 3.12 -13.07
C PHE A 23 -0.43 2.65 -13.38
N LYS A 24 -1.13 3.41 -14.22
CA LYS A 24 -2.42 3.02 -14.77
C LYS A 24 -2.23 2.71 -16.26
N GLY A 25 -2.21 1.42 -16.60
CA GLY A 25 -1.88 0.96 -17.94
C GLY A 25 -2.98 1.25 -18.97
N ARG A 26 -4.26 1.09 -18.59
CA ARG A 26 -5.39 1.34 -19.49
C ARG A 26 -6.44 2.27 -18.89
N PRO A 27 -7.15 3.08 -19.70
CA PRO A 27 -8.17 4.01 -19.20
C PRO A 27 -9.29 3.32 -18.41
N GLU A 28 -9.69 2.12 -18.84
CA GLU A 28 -10.78 1.35 -18.24
C GLU A 28 -10.45 0.68 -16.90
N TRP A 29 -9.18 0.70 -16.47
CA TRP A 29 -8.82 0.13 -15.18
C TRP A 29 -9.47 0.96 -14.06
N GLU A 30 -10.14 0.29 -13.13
CA GLU A 30 -10.70 0.96 -11.96
C GLU A 30 -9.58 1.40 -11.00
N TRP A 31 -8.50 0.61 -10.92
CA TRP A 31 -7.39 0.80 -9.98
C TRP A 31 -6.03 0.91 -10.71
N PRO A 32 -5.09 1.74 -10.23
CA PRO A 32 -3.70 1.68 -10.69
C PRO A 32 -3.04 0.36 -10.24
N LEU A 33 -2.05 -0.11 -11.00
CA LEU A 33 -1.15 -1.18 -10.57
C LEU A 33 0.09 -0.59 -9.88
N GLU A 34 0.59 -1.31 -8.90
CA GLU A 34 1.81 -0.95 -8.16
C GLU A 34 3.05 -1.52 -8.87
N HIS A 35 4.20 -0.83 -8.79
CA HIS A 35 5.47 -1.41 -9.23
C HIS A 35 5.95 -2.51 -8.28
N TYR A 36 5.66 -2.37 -6.98
CA TYR A 36 6.07 -3.31 -5.93
C TYR A 36 4.91 -3.60 -4.98
N TYR A 37 4.99 -4.73 -4.27
CA TYR A 37 3.95 -5.10 -3.32
C TYR A 37 3.97 -4.21 -2.08
N HIS A 38 2.87 -3.50 -1.81
CA HIS A 38 2.68 -2.69 -0.61
C HIS A 38 1.50 -3.21 0.22
N HIS A 39 1.70 -3.31 1.52
CA HIS A 39 0.62 -3.46 2.47
C HIS A 39 0.93 -2.61 3.69
N LEU A 40 -0.11 -2.04 4.28
CA LEU A 40 -0.03 -1.33 5.55
C LEU A 40 -0.69 -2.17 6.63
N PHE A 41 -0.06 -2.25 7.79
CA PHE A 41 -0.70 -2.78 8.98
C PHE A 41 -1.54 -1.69 9.62
N LEU A 42 -2.71 -2.04 10.15
CA LEU A 42 -3.55 -1.10 10.90
C LEU A 42 -2.88 -0.59 12.20
N SER A 43 -1.78 -1.23 12.62
CA SER A 43 -0.95 -0.76 13.72
C SER A 43 0.12 0.27 13.32
N ASP A 44 0.29 0.57 12.03
CA ASP A 44 1.26 1.56 11.55
C ASP A 44 0.76 2.99 11.77
N ARG A 45 0.94 3.46 13.01
CA ARG A 45 0.47 4.79 13.43
C ARG A 45 1.14 5.94 12.67
N ALA A 46 2.38 5.76 12.21
CA ALA A 46 3.09 6.81 11.49
C ALA A 46 2.48 7.01 10.10
N MET A 47 2.24 5.90 9.38
CA MET A 47 1.61 5.97 8.07
C MET A 47 0.16 6.48 8.15
N LEU A 48 -0.61 6.01 9.13
CA LEU A 48 -1.98 6.48 9.34
C LEU A 48 -2.02 7.99 9.67
N GLY A 49 -1.11 8.47 10.52
CA GLY A 49 -0.99 9.90 10.83
C GLY A 49 -0.60 10.74 9.61
N LEU A 50 0.31 10.24 8.76
CA LEU A 50 0.67 10.91 7.51
C LEU A 50 -0.53 11.01 6.57
N LEU A 51 -1.31 9.94 6.42
CA LEU A 51 -2.52 9.93 5.59
C LEU A 51 -3.53 10.98 6.04
N ASP A 52 -3.72 11.14 7.35
CA ASP A 52 -4.57 12.19 7.91
C ASP A 52 -4.00 13.58 7.61
N GLU A 53 -2.69 13.78 7.83
CA GLU A 53 -2.00 15.05 7.60
C GLU A 53 -2.13 15.54 6.15
N ILE A 54 -2.01 14.63 5.18
CA ILE A 54 -2.11 14.96 3.75
C ILE A 54 -3.55 14.88 3.20
N GLY A 55 -4.54 14.56 4.04
CA GLY A 55 -5.95 14.46 3.66
C GLY A 55 -6.31 13.24 2.81
N PHE A 56 -5.48 12.19 2.83
CA PHE A 56 -5.62 11.00 1.98
C PHE A 56 -6.20 9.77 2.69
N ALA A 57 -6.57 9.89 3.97
CA ALA A 57 -7.16 8.80 4.75
C ALA A 57 -8.40 8.15 4.11
N HIS A 58 -9.18 8.91 3.32
CA HIS A 58 -10.38 8.44 2.63
C HIS A 58 -10.10 7.35 1.56
N ALA A 59 -8.86 7.25 1.07
CA ALA A 59 -8.46 6.24 0.08
C ALA A 59 -8.06 4.91 0.74
N LEU A 60 -7.81 4.88 2.05
CA LEU A 60 -7.41 3.68 2.76
C LEU A 60 -8.56 2.67 2.82
N LYS A 61 -8.28 1.44 2.41
CA LYS A 61 -9.23 0.33 2.49
C LYS A 61 -8.68 -0.76 3.40
N SER A 62 -9.48 -1.15 4.40
CA SER A 62 -9.14 -2.22 5.34
C SER A 62 -9.74 -3.55 4.87
N TYR A 63 -8.89 -4.56 4.73
CA TYR A 63 -9.30 -5.90 4.34
C TYR A 63 -8.91 -6.90 5.42
N ARG A 64 -9.75 -7.90 5.65
CA ARG A 64 -9.35 -9.10 6.39
C ARG A 64 -8.76 -10.08 5.38
N PRO A 65 -7.44 -10.30 5.36
CA PRO A 65 -6.83 -11.21 4.40
C PRO A 65 -7.33 -12.64 4.63
N ASN A 66 -7.44 -13.42 3.56
CA ASN A 66 -7.60 -14.86 3.62
C ASN A 66 -6.26 -15.46 3.19
N THR A 67 -5.49 -15.95 4.16
CA THR A 67 -4.17 -16.51 3.88
C THR A 67 -4.23 -18.04 3.90
N ALA A 68 -3.59 -18.66 2.92
CA ALA A 68 -3.57 -20.11 2.78
C ALA A 68 -2.17 -20.63 2.44
N ILE A 69 -1.85 -21.80 2.96
CA ILE A 69 -0.74 -22.63 2.49
C ILE A 69 -1.29 -23.57 1.42
N HIS A 70 -0.71 -23.56 0.23
CA HIS A 70 -1.01 -24.56 -0.80
C HIS A 70 -0.01 -25.71 -0.73
N THR A 71 -0.48 -26.93 -0.47
CA THR A 71 0.36 -28.13 -0.46
C THR A 71 -0.44 -29.35 -0.89
N GLN A 72 0.21 -30.27 -1.62
CA GLN A 72 -0.40 -31.51 -2.12
C GLN A 72 -1.72 -31.29 -2.88
N GLY A 73 -1.81 -30.20 -3.66
CA GLY A 73 -2.99 -29.88 -4.45
C GLY A 73 -4.18 -29.34 -3.63
N LYS A 74 -3.99 -28.98 -2.35
CA LYS A 74 -5.04 -28.44 -1.48
C LYS A 74 -4.58 -27.15 -0.80
N ASN A 75 -5.55 -26.26 -0.53
CA ASN A 75 -5.35 -25.05 0.25
C ASN A 75 -5.72 -25.31 1.71
N TYR A 76 -4.85 -24.90 2.62
CA TYR A 76 -5.07 -24.98 4.06
C TYR A 76 -5.02 -23.57 4.65
N PRO A 77 -5.96 -23.16 5.51
CA PRO A 77 -5.91 -21.84 6.12
C PRO A 77 -4.64 -21.68 6.97
N LEU A 78 -3.96 -20.55 6.80
CA LEU A 78 -2.76 -20.20 7.57
C LEU A 78 -3.13 -19.46 8.87
N ASP A 79 -4.16 -18.63 8.82
CA ASP A 79 -4.56 -17.67 9.87
C ASP A 79 -5.82 -18.11 10.65
N SER A 80 -6.42 -19.25 10.33
CA SER A 80 -7.70 -19.70 10.87
C SER A 80 -7.79 -21.22 10.98
N VAL A 81 -7.33 -21.76 12.13
CA VAL A 81 -7.29 -23.21 12.43
C VAL A 81 -8.68 -23.88 12.35
N THR A 82 -9.76 -23.12 12.50
CA THR A 82 -11.15 -23.63 12.53
C THR A 82 -11.85 -23.72 11.17
N ARG A 83 -11.23 -23.29 10.07
CA ARG A 83 -11.84 -23.31 8.72
C ARG A 83 -11.40 -24.57 7.96
N VAL A 84 -11.88 -25.74 8.40
CA VAL A 84 -11.68 -27.04 7.70
C VAL A 84 -12.94 -27.44 6.97
#